data_AF-D2Z7G2-F1
#
_entry.id   AF-D2Z7G2-F1
#
_cell.length_a   1.000
_cell.length_b   1.000
_cell.length_c   1.000
_cell.angle_alpha   90.00
_cell.angle_beta   90.00
_cell.angle_gamma   90.00
#
_symmetry.space_group_name_H-M   'P 1'
#
loop_
_entity.id
_entity.type
_entity.pdbx_description
1 polymer ?
#
loop_
_entity_poly.entity_id
_entity_poly.type
_entity_poly.pdbx_seq_one_letter_code
_entity_poly.pdbx_strand_id
1 'polypeptide(L)'
;MIKKRYITSEEAATTRGVTPATIRKWLREGYIDGIKMGRLWRVVEDSDVEIEKMDKKTETLLKGSLEKLQESMDRITELIGSGGNVQLIRALCTVLPQLEDASDKIVALSEMASQDER
;
A
#
# COMPACT_ATOMS: atom_id res chain seq x y z
N MET A 1 35.56 11.40 6.86
CA MET A 1 34.90 10.33 6.07
C MET A 1 33.84 9.69 6.95
N ILE A 2 32.55 9.87 6.65
CA ILE A 2 31.47 9.19 7.38
C ILE A 2 31.50 7.72 6.95
N LYS A 3 31.74 6.81 7.90
CA LYS A 3 31.86 5.38 7.64
C LYS A 3 30.45 4.80 7.52
N LYS A 4 30.00 4.50 6.30
CA LYS A 4 28.70 3.85 6.08
C LYS A 4 28.68 2.49 6.76
N ARG A 5 27.75 2.29 7.70
CA ARG A 5 27.52 1.01 8.34
C ARG A 5 26.52 0.21 7.53
N TYR A 6 26.76 -1.09 7.45
CA TYR A 6 25.89 -2.02 6.74
C TYR A 6 25.29 -3.02 7.73
N ILE A 7 23.98 -3.18 7.68
CA ILE A 7 23.22 -4.12 8.50
C ILE A 7 22.60 -5.21 7.63
N THR A 8 22.20 -6.30 8.26
CA THR A 8 21.48 -7.40 7.60
C THR A 8 20.05 -7.00 7.24
N SER A 9 19.43 -7.76 6.34
CA SER A 9 18.01 -7.58 6.02
C SER A 9 17.10 -7.78 7.22
N GLU A 10 17.51 -8.64 8.14
CA GLU A 10 16.83 -9.00 9.38
C GLU A 10 16.90 -7.86 10.40
N GLU A 11 18.09 -7.28 10.61
CA GLU A 11 18.25 -6.09 11.45
C GLU A 11 17.49 -4.90 10.87
N ALA A 12 17.62 -4.65 9.56
CA ALA A 12 16.90 -3.58 8.88
C ALA A 12 15.38 -3.72 8.96
N ALA A 13 14.89 -4.96 8.95
CA ALA A 13 13.48 -5.31 9.12
C ALA A 13 12.99 -4.97 10.53
N THR A 14 13.74 -5.40 11.56
CA THR A 14 13.43 -5.10 12.96
C THR A 14 13.41 -3.59 13.22
N THR A 15 14.39 -2.84 12.71
CA THR A 15 14.44 -1.37 12.90
C THR A 15 13.28 -0.64 12.21
N ARG A 16 12.71 -1.21 11.14
CA ARG A 16 11.69 -0.55 10.31
C ARG A 16 10.28 -1.14 10.47
N GLY A 17 10.06 -2.08 11.41
CA GLY A 17 8.75 -2.69 11.64
C GLY A 17 8.21 -3.55 10.48
N VAL A 18 9.07 -4.02 9.57
CA VAL A 18 8.64 -4.77 8.37
C VAL A 18 9.26 -6.15 8.30
N THR A 19 8.75 -7.01 7.42
CA THR A 19 9.35 -8.34 7.23
C THR A 19 10.69 -8.28 6.47
N PRO A 20 11.63 -9.21 6.71
CA PRO A 20 12.87 -9.31 5.92
C PRO A 20 12.62 -9.57 4.42
N ALA A 21 11.46 -10.15 4.07
CA ALA A 21 11.07 -10.32 2.68
C ALA A 21 10.76 -8.98 2.00
N THR A 22 10.11 -8.05 2.73
CA THR A 22 9.84 -6.68 2.31
C THR A 22 11.15 -5.92 2.06
N ILE A 23 12.10 -5.99 3.00
CA ILE A 23 13.44 -5.37 2.85
C ILE A 23 14.17 -5.90 1.61
N ARG A 24 14.19 -7.23 1.40
CA ARG A 24 14.82 -7.84 0.21
C ARG A 24 14.10 -7.49 -1.10
N LYS A 25 12.79 -7.20 -1.04
CA LYS A 25 12.03 -6.71 -2.18
C LYS A 25 12.41 -5.26 -2.49
N TRP A 26 12.48 -4.41 -1.48
CA TRP A 26 12.87 -3.00 -1.62
C TRP A 26 14.30 -2.82 -2.12
N LEU A 27 15.24 -3.64 -1.65
CA LEU A 27 16.61 -3.67 -2.18
C LEU A 27 16.68 -4.07 -3.65
N ARG A 28 15.84 -5.02 -4.09
CA ARG A 28 15.76 -5.43 -5.50
C ARG A 28 15.10 -4.37 -6.38
N GLU A 29 14.08 -3.71 -5.85
CA GLU A 29 13.34 -2.65 -6.54
C GLU A 29 14.07 -1.29 -6.46
N GLY A 30 15.15 -1.18 -5.68
CA GLY A 30 15.96 0.02 -5.55
C GLY A 30 15.28 1.15 -4.78
N TYR A 31 14.45 0.80 -3.79
CA TYR A 31 13.80 1.76 -2.87
C TYR A 31 14.62 2.07 -1.63
N ILE A 32 15.60 1.21 -1.30
CA ILE A 32 16.53 1.41 -0.20
C ILE A 32 17.95 1.08 -0.66
N ASP A 33 18.90 1.85 -0.16
CA ASP A 33 20.32 1.69 -0.47
C ASP A 33 20.89 0.43 0.18
N GLY A 34 21.53 -0.41 -0.62
CA GLY A 34 22.24 -1.58 -0.13
C GLY A 34 23.09 -2.27 -1.17
N ILE A 35 23.98 -3.12 -0.69
CA ILE A 35 24.92 -3.88 -1.52
C ILE A 35 24.61 -5.37 -1.42
N LYS A 36 24.78 -6.07 -2.54
CA LYS A 36 24.67 -7.52 -2.58
C LYS A 36 26.05 -8.12 -2.38
N MET A 37 26.22 -8.85 -1.28
CA MET A 37 27.44 -9.59 -0.96
C MET A 37 27.20 -11.09 -1.14
N GLY A 38 27.56 -11.60 -2.32
CA GLY A 38 27.30 -12.98 -2.71
C GLY A 38 25.80 -13.29 -2.79
N ARG A 39 25.31 -14.13 -1.87
CA ARG A 39 23.88 -14.49 -1.77
C ARG A 39 23.07 -13.61 -0.81
N LEU A 40 23.75 -12.75 -0.05
CA LEU A 40 23.13 -11.95 1.00
C LEU A 40 23.07 -10.48 0.60
N TRP A 41 22.04 -9.79 1.09
CA TRP A 41 21.95 -8.34 0.99
C TRP A 41 22.46 -7.67 2.27
N ARG A 42 22.98 -6.46 2.11
CA ARG A 42 23.44 -5.59 3.17
C ARG A 42 22.85 -4.21 2.96
N VAL A 43 22.02 -3.77 3.91
CA VAL A 43 21.33 -2.49 3.87
C VAL A 43 22.25 -1.44 4.49
N VAL A 44 22.33 -0.24 3.92
CA VAL A 44 23.01 0.87 4.60
C VAL A 44 22.14 1.24 5.82
N GLU A 45 22.72 1.28 7.03
CA GLU A 45 21.97 1.48 8.28
C GLU A 45 21.01 2.69 8.18
N ASP A 46 21.54 3.82 7.74
CA ASP A 46 20.84 5.10 7.55
C ASP A 46 20.18 5.23 6.16
N SER A 47 19.87 4.14 5.46
CA SER A 47 19.14 4.25 4.19
C SER A 47 17.70 4.68 4.47
N ASP A 48 17.33 5.88 4.02
CA ASP A 48 15.94 6.28 3.93
C ASP A 48 15.23 5.42 2.86
N VAL A 49 13.96 5.13 3.11
CA VAL A 49 13.10 4.56 2.06
C VAL A 49 12.79 5.69 1.10
N GLU A 50 13.08 5.51 -0.19
CA GLU A 50 12.66 6.46 -1.21
C GLU A 50 11.15 6.36 -1.43
N ILE A 51 10.39 7.02 -0.55
CA ILE A 51 8.91 7.04 -0.51
C ILE A 51 8.35 7.49 -1.86
N GLU A 52 9.02 8.41 -2.58
CA GLU A 52 8.59 8.88 -3.90
C GLU A 52 8.38 7.77 -4.94
N LYS A 53 9.14 6.68 -4.85
CA LYS A 53 8.98 5.52 -5.74
C LYS A 53 7.86 4.60 -5.27
N MET A 54 7.59 4.56 -3.97
CA MET A 54 6.50 3.80 -3.35
C MET A 54 5.14 4.47 -3.62
N ASP A 55 5.09 5.79 -3.51
CA ASP A 55 3.92 6.63 -3.77
C ASP A 55 3.39 6.45 -5.18
N LYS A 56 4.25 6.35 -6.20
CA LYS A 56 3.79 6.13 -7.58
C LYS A 56 3.09 4.78 -7.77
N LYS A 57 3.49 3.75 -7.03
CA LYS A 57 2.90 2.40 -7.13
C LYS A 57 1.59 2.30 -6.36
N THR A 58 1.51 2.89 -5.18
CA THR A 58 0.26 3.01 -4.41
C THR A 58 -0.72 3.92 -5.14
N GLU A 59 -0.27 5.06 -5.67
CA GLU A 59 -1.07 6.00 -6.46
C GLU A 59 -1.64 5.33 -7.72
N THR A 60 -0.84 4.53 -8.45
CA THR A 60 -1.34 3.80 -9.63
C THR A 60 -2.35 2.72 -9.28
N LEU A 61 -2.16 1.99 -8.17
CA LEU A 61 -3.13 1.01 -7.68
C LEU A 61 -4.44 1.65 -7.20
N LEU A 62 -4.33 2.80 -6.51
CA LEU A 62 -5.47 3.58 -6.05
C LEU A 62 -6.24 4.18 -7.23
N LYS A 63 -5.55 4.75 -8.22
CA LYS A 63 -6.15 5.26 -9.47
C LYS A 63 -6.96 4.17 -10.19
N GLY A 64 -6.40 2.98 -10.38
CA GLY A 64 -7.12 1.89 -11.05
C GLY A 64 -8.31 1.35 -10.24
N SER A 65 -8.32 1.49 -8.92
CA SER A 65 -9.46 1.14 -8.07
C SER A 65 -10.54 2.22 -8.10
N LEU A 66 -10.13 3.50 -8.13
CA LEU A 66 -11.02 4.65 -8.25
C LEU A 66 -11.72 4.69 -9.61
N GLU A 67 -11.01 4.35 -10.70
CA GLU A 67 -11.59 4.22 -12.04
C GLU A 67 -12.69 3.15 -12.08
N LYS A 68 -12.45 1.97 -11.50
CA LYS A 68 -13.46 0.90 -11.42
C LYS A 68 -14.67 1.29 -10.58
N LEU A 69 -14.45 2.05 -9.51
CA LEU A 69 -15.53 2.60 -8.70
C LEU A 69 -16.34 3.61 -9.52
N GLN A 70 -15.67 4.51 -10.24
CA GLN A 70 -16.30 5.48 -11.13
C GLN A 70 -17.14 4.79 -12.21
N GLU A 71 -16.60 3.77 -12.89
CA GLU A 71 -17.35 2.97 -13.86
C GLU A 71 -18.59 2.31 -13.26
N SER A 72 -18.49 1.85 -12.01
CA SER A 72 -19.63 1.26 -11.28
C SER A 72 -20.68 2.32 -10.94
N MET A 73 -20.26 3.53 -10.56
CA MET A 73 -21.16 4.67 -10.29
C MET A 73 -21.84 5.19 -11.56
N ASP A 74 -21.13 5.20 -12.70
CA ASP A 74 -21.69 5.62 -13.98
C ASP A 74 -22.80 4.65 -14.43
N ARG A 75 -22.59 3.33 -14.24
CA ARG A 75 -23.63 2.31 -14.47
C ARG A 75 -24.83 2.49 -13.55
N ILE A 76 -24.60 2.82 -12.28
CA ILE A 76 -25.69 3.13 -11.35
C ILE A 76 -26.45 4.37 -11.84
N THR A 77 -25.75 5.41 -12.29
CA THR A 77 -26.34 6.65 -12.84
C THR A 77 -27.20 6.39 -14.07
N GLU A 78 -26.74 5.53 -14.99
CA GLU A 78 -27.50 5.12 -16.16
C GLU A 78 -28.78 4.34 -15.78
N LEU A 79 -28.68 3.47 -14.78
CA LEU A 79 -29.83 2.75 -14.22
C LEU A 79 -30.82 3.71 -13.51
N ILE A 80 -30.34 4.77 -12.86
CA ILE A 80 -31.17 5.84 -12.27
C ILE A 80 -31.98 6.56 -13.36
N GLY A 81 -31.31 6.95 -14.45
CA GLY A 81 -31.94 7.67 -15.58
C GLY A 81 -33.03 6.88 -16.30
N SER A 82 -33.00 5.55 -16.21
CA SER A 82 -34.01 4.63 -16.80
C SER A 82 -35.28 4.42 -15.96
N GLY A 83 -35.37 5.03 -14.75
CA GLY A 83 -36.60 5.04 -13.94
C GLY A 83 -36.85 3.79 -13.07
N GLY A 84 -35.84 2.92 -12.86
CA GLY A 84 -35.99 1.66 -12.10
C GLY A 84 -35.59 1.74 -10.62
N ASN A 85 -36.46 2.30 -9.76
CA ASN A 85 -36.20 2.53 -8.33
C ASN A 85 -35.72 1.29 -7.52
N VAL A 86 -36.08 0.06 -7.90
CA VAL A 86 -35.72 -1.17 -7.18
C VAL A 86 -34.31 -1.71 -7.53
N GLN A 87 -33.86 -1.53 -8.78
CA GLN A 87 -32.52 -1.97 -9.21
C GLN A 87 -31.44 -1.08 -8.60
N LEU A 88 -31.77 0.20 -8.43
CA LEU A 88 -30.98 1.25 -7.79
C LEU A 88 -30.70 0.94 -6.31
N ILE A 89 -31.74 0.63 -5.54
CA ILE A 89 -31.63 0.20 -4.13
C ILE A 89 -30.80 -1.08 -4.04
N ARG A 90 -31.01 -2.03 -4.96
CA ARG A 90 -30.27 -3.30 -4.97
C ARG A 90 -28.78 -3.11 -5.25
N ALA A 91 -28.43 -2.26 -6.22
CA ALA A 91 -27.04 -1.94 -6.56
C ALA A 91 -26.34 -1.21 -5.41
N LEU A 92 -27.01 -0.25 -4.76
CA LEU A 92 -26.49 0.43 -3.57
C LEU A 92 -26.24 -0.55 -2.41
N CYS A 93 -27.18 -1.46 -2.15
CA CYS A 93 -27.04 -2.47 -1.10
C CYS A 93 -25.87 -3.45 -1.35
N THR A 94 -25.44 -3.66 -2.60
CA THR A 94 -24.24 -4.46 -2.90
C THR A 94 -22.92 -3.72 -2.70
N VAL A 95 -22.90 -2.39 -2.85
CA VAL A 95 -21.65 -1.59 -2.77
C VAL A 95 -21.39 -1.10 -1.35
N LEU A 96 -22.43 -0.78 -0.57
CA LEU A 96 -22.30 -0.28 0.80
C LEU A 96 -21.44 -1.19 1.72
N PRO A 97 -21.61 -2.53 1.73
CA PRO A 97 -20.79 -3.38 2.59
C PRO A 97 -19.31 -3.42 2.17
N GLN A 98 -19.03 -3.24 0.89
CA GLN A 98 -17.65 -3.20 0.38
C GLN A 98 -16.94 -1.90 0.77
N LEU A 99 -17.70 -0.80 0.83
CA LEU A 99 -17.20 0.49 1.26
C LEU A 99 -16.94 0.53 2.77
N GLU A 100 -17.80 -0.12 3.55
CA GLU A 100 -17.65 -0.26 5.00
C GLU A 100 -16.42 -1.12 5.34
N ASP A 101 -16.27 -2.28 4.68
CA ASP A 101 -15.08 -3.14 4.82
C ASP A 101 -13.78 -2.45 4.37
N ALA A 102 -13.83 -1.62 3.33
CA ALA A 102 -12.68 -0.83 2.91
C ALA A 102 -12.32 0.26 3.94
N SER A 103 -13.31 0.91 4.53
CA SER A 103 -13.13 1.89 5.61
C SER A 103 -12.50 1.25 6.84
N ASP A 104 -13.01 0.09 7.27
CA ASP A 104 -12.49 -0.63 8.44
C ASP A 104 -11.04 -1.07 8.24
N LYS A 105 -10.69 -1.50 7.02
CA LYS A 105 -9.30 -1.84 6.67
C LYS A 105 -8.38 -0.62 6.71
N ILE A 106 -8.85 0.54 6.25
CA ILE A 106 -8.07 1.78 6.31
C ILE A 106 -7.84 2.19 7.78
N VAL A 107 -8.87 2.11 8.62
CA VAL A 107 -8.76 2.39 10.06
C VAL A 107 -7.80 1.43 10.75
N ALA A 108 -7.93 0.12 10.51
CA ALA A 108 -7.04 -0.89 11.07
C ALA A 108 -5.58 -0.68 10.64
N LEU A 109 -5.35 -0.31 9.37
CA LEU A 109 -4.00 0.03 8.89
C LEU A 109 -3.45 1.29 9.56
N SER A 110 -4.31 2.29 9.82
CA SER A 110 -3.93 3.52 10.54
C SER A 110 -3.60 3.26 12.01
N GLU A 111 -4.35 2.39 12.68
CA GLU A 111 -4.12 2.01 14.09
C GLU A 111 -2.86 1.16 14.24
N MET A 112 -2.64 0.22 13.32
CA MET A 112 -1.42 -0.61 13.29
C MET A 112 -0.17 0.25 13.02
N ALA A 113 -0.26 1.26 12.16
CA ALA A 113 0.82 2.22 11.93
C ALA A 113 1.10 3.11 13.15
N SER A 114 0.12 3.30 14.04
CA SER A 114 0.25 4.13 15.25
C SER A 114 0.77 3.34 16.47
N GLN A 115 0.76 2.00 16.43
CA GLN A 115 1.29 1.14 17.51
C GLN A 115 2.78 0.81 17.36
N ASP A 116 3.36 1.02 16.17
CA ASP A 116 4.79 0.83 15.90
C ASP A 116 5.67 2.04 16.35
N GLU A 117 5.05 3.14 16.80
CA GLU A 117 5.70 4.35 17.32
C GLU A 117 5.88 4.39 18.86
N ARG A 118 5.64 3.29 19.59
CA ARG A 118 5.80 3.21 21.06
C ARG A 118 6.88 2.24 21.53
#